data_AF-A0A2V8E3L3-F1
#
_entry.id   AF-A0A2V8E3L3-F1
#
_cell.length_a   1.000
_cell.length_b   1.000
_cell.length_c   1.000
_cell.angle_alpha   90.00
_cell.angle_beta   90.00
_cell.angle_gamma   90.00
#
_symmetry.space_group_name_H-M   'P 1'
#
loop_
_entity.id
_entity.type
_entity.pdbx_description
1 polymer ?
#
loop_
_entity_poly.entity_id
_entity_poly.type
_entity_poly.pdbx_seq_one_letter_code
_entity_poly.pdbx_strand_id
1 'polypeptide(L)'
;DEAKVREVPRWRKSSAFTPLERRVMEYAEAMSQTPPSVTDEISAVLLEELGAPALVELTARIAFMNSSSRGNIALGIHSQEFSAACGLKPLATPSAVSAA
;
A
#
# COMPACT_ATOMS: atom_id res chain seq x y z
N ASP A 1 -9.38 11.57 4.15
CA ASP A 1 -9.52 11.59 5.61
C ASP A 1 -8.16 11.30 6.23
N GLU A 2 -7.61 12.24 7.00
CA GLU A 2 -6.32 12.09 7.69
C GLU A 2 -6.32 10.90 8.66
N ALA A 3 -7.38 10.74 9.45
CA ALA A 3 -7.48 9.67 10.45
C ALA A 3 -7.44 8.30 9.78
N LYS A 4 -8.09 8.15 8.62
CA LYS A 4 -8.04 6.91 7.83
C LYS A 4 -6.64 6.62 7.27
N VAL A 5 -5.94 7.62 6.73
CA VAL A 5 -4.60 7.43 6.17
C VAL A 5 -3.60 6.97 7.24
N ARG A 6 -3.74 7.45 8.48
CA ARG A 6 -2.91 7.05 9.61
C ARG A 6 -3.01 5.57 9.97
N GLU A 7 -4.11 4.92 9.59
CA GLU A 7 -4.38 3.52 9.87
C GLU A 7 -3.76 2.56 8.84
N VAL A 8 -3.21 3.08 7.73
CA VAL A 8 -2.63 2.27 6.64
C VAL A 8 -1.59 1.25 7.15
N PRO A 9 -0.64 1.56 8.05
CA PRO A 9 0.32 0.55 8.52
C PRO A 9 -0.31 -0.65 9.23
N ARG A 10 -1.52 -0.50 9.76
CA ARG A 10 -2.26 -1.57 10.46
C ARG A 10 -3.56 -1.94 9.76
N TRP A 11 -3.65 -1.71 8.46
CA TRP A 11 -4.87 -1.82 7.67
C TRP A 11 -5.66 -3.11 7.89
N ARG A 12 -4.97 -4.26 8.06
CA ARG A 12 -5.61 -5.57 8.34
C ARG A 12 -6.49 -5.56 9.59
N LYS A 13 -6.10 -4.80 10.62
CA LYS A 13 -6.81 -4.70 11.91
C LYS A 13 -7.67 -3.43 12.03
N SER A 14 -7.67 -2.55 11.03
CA SER A 14 -8.37 -1.26 11.11
C SER A 14 -9.77 -1.32 10.51
N SER A 15 -10.80 -0.94 11.29
CA SER A 15 -12.17 -0.83 10.78
C SER A 15 -12.38 0.34 9.81
N ALA A 16 -11.37 1.18 9.56
CA ALA A 16 -11.49 2.36 8.71
C ALA A 16 -11.59 2.05 7.19
N PHE A 17 -11.25 0.82 6.78
CA PHE A 17 -11.19 0.42 5.38
C PHE A 17 -12.30 -0.55 5.01
N THR A 18 -12.94 -0.28 3.87
CA THR A 18 -13.92 -1.16 3.24
C THR A 18 -13.29 -2.47 2.77
N PRO A 19 -14.11 -3.51 2.47
CA PRO A 19 -13.60 -4.76 1.91
C PRO A 19 -12.76 -4.57 0.64
N LEU A 20 -13.24 -3.73 -0.31
CA LEU A 20 -12.54 -3.44 -1.55
C LEU A 20 -11.17 -2.77 -1.28
N GLU A 21 -11.12 -1.76 -0.41
CA GLU A 21 -9.85 -1.10 -0.06
C GLU A 21 -8.85 -2.06 0.56
N ARG A 22 -9.32 -3.04 1.36
CA ARG A 22 -8.46 -4.08 1.95
C ARG A 22 -7.88 -5.00 0.88
N ARG A 23 -8.66 -5.40 -0.12
CA ARG A 23 -8.15 -6.19 -1.25
C ARG A 23 -7.16 -5.41 -2.10
N VAL A 24 -7.40 -4.11 -2.31
CA VAL A 24 -6.44 -3.22 -2.99
C VAL A 24 -5.13 -3.13 -2.21
N MET A 25 -5.18 -3.01 -0.88
CA MET A 25 -3.98 -3.00 -0.03
C MET A 25 -3.24 -4.34 -0.04
N GLU A 26 -3.97 -5.47 -0.06
CA GLU A 26 -3.40 -6.81 -0.20
C GLU A 26 -2.65 -6.97 -1.55
N TYR A 27 -3.28 -6.57 -2.65
CA TYR A 27 -2.66 -6.56 -3.97
C TYR A 27 -1.41 -5.67 -4.03
N ALA A 28 -1.48 -4.46 -3.48
CA ALA A 28 -0.34 -3.54 -3.43
C ALA A 28 0.83 -4.11 -2.62
N GLU A 29 0.55 -4.72 -1.46
CA GLU A 29 1.58 -5.35 -0.63
C GLU A 29 2.23 -6.54 -1.35
N ALA A 30 1.44 -7.40 -1.99
CA ALA A 30 1.94 -8.54 -2.76
C ALA A 30 2.78 -8.11 -3.99
N MET A 31 2.36 -7.06 -4.69
CA MET A 31 3.05 -6.49 -5.86
C MET A 31 4.36 -5.78 -5.49
N SER A 32 4.47 -5.26 -4.27
CA SER A 32 5.68 -4.60 -3.77
C SER A 32 6.75 -5.55 -3.24
N GLN A 33 6.48 -6.85 -3.10
CA GLN A 33 7.50 -7.85 -2.78
C GLN A 33 8.55 -7.98 -3.89
N THR A 34 9.75 -8.45 -3.55
CA THR A 34 10.81 -8.76 -4.51
C THR A 34 11.30 -10.20 -4.28
N PRO A 35 10.88 -11.19 -5.09
CA PRO A 35 10.01 -11.06 -6.27
C PRO A 35 8.54 -10.74 -5.90
N PRO A 36 7.74 -10.15 -6.82
CA PRO A 36 6.30 -9.97 -6.61
C PRO A 36 5.60 -11.29 -6.31
N SER A 37 4.60 -11.26 -5.43
CA SER A 37 3.89 -12.44 -4.91
C SER A 37 2.38 -12.43 -5.22
N VAL A 38 1.96 -11.62 -6.19
CA VAL A 38 0.56 -11.53 -6.64
C VAL A 38 0.14 -12.86 -7.24
N THR A 39 -0.93 -13.47 -6.72
CA THR A 39 -1.52 -14.67 -7.30
C THR A 39 -2.67 -14.32 -8.26
N ASP A 40 -3.08 -15.31 -9.06
CA ASP A 40 -4.20 -15.17 -9.99
C ASP A 40 -5.51 -14.86 -9.22
N GLU A 41 -5.70 -15.44 -8.05
CA GLU A 41 -6.88 -15.22 -7.21
C GLU A 41 -6.98 -13.78 -6.72
N ILE A 42 -5.86 -13.18 -6.30
CA ILE A 42 -5.83 -11.78 -5.86
C ILE A 42 -6.21 -10.86 -7.04
N SER A 43 -5.68 -11.14 -8.23
CA SER A 43 -5.98 -10.35 -9.43
C SER A 43 -7.41 -10.54 -9.92
N ALA A 44 -7.92 -11.77 -9.90
CA ALA A 44 -9.25 -12.11 -10.37
C ALA A 44 -10.36 -11.40 -9.57
N VAL A 45 -10.23 -11.36 -8.24
CA VAL A 45 -11.23 -10.67 -7.42
C VAL A 45 -11.24 -9.16 -7.69
N LEU A 46 -10.07 -8.53 -7.83
CA LEU A 46 -10.01 -7.11 -8.17
C LEU A 46 -10.51 -6.83 -9.58
N LEU A 47 -10.28 -7.75 -10.52
CA LEU A 47 -10.83 -7.64 -11.88
C LEU A 47 -12.36 -7.65 -11.86
N GLU A 48 -12.98 -8.49 -11.03
CA GLU A 48 -14.43 -8.55 -10.86
C GLU A 48 -14.97 -7.27 -10.20
N GLU A 49 -14.35 -6.81 -9.12
CA GLU A 49 -14.84 -5.66 -8.33
C GLU A 49 -14.55 -4.30 -8.98
N LEU A 50 -13.43 -4.15 -9.70
CA LEU A 50 -12.99 -2.87 -10.29
C LEU A 50 -13.15 -2.80 -11.81
N GLY A 51 -13.15 -3.95 -12.49
CA GLY A 51 -13.03 -4.02 -13.94
C GLY A 51 -11.60 -3.86 -14.46
N ALA A 52 -11.39 -4.29 -15.71
CA ALA A 52 -10.06 -4.31 -16.32
C ALA A 52 -9.35 -2.95 -16.38
N PRO A 53 -10.02 -1.82 -16.73
CA PRO A 53 -9.34 -0.52 -16.80
C PRO A 53 -8.75 -0.11 -15.45
N ALA A 54 -9.54 -0.20 -14.38
CA ALA A 54 -9.11 0.22 -13.04
C ALA A 54 -8.04 -0.71 -12.45
N LEU A 55 -8.09 -2.02 -12.74
CA LEU A 55 -7.01 -2.93 -12.35
C LEU A 55 -5.68 -2.58 -13.03
N VAL A 56 -5.70 -2.25 -14.33
CA VAL A 56 -4.49 -1.82 -15.05
C VAL A 56 -3.93 -0.52 -14.48
N GLU A 57 -4.79 0.46 -14.20
CA GLU A 57 -4.38 1.72 -13.58
C GLU A 57 -3.77 1.53 -12.20
N LEU A 58 -4.39 0.68 -11.36
CA LEU A 58 -3.87 0.34 -10.03
C LEU A 58 -2.47 -0.29 -10.13
N THR A 59 -2.30 -1.29 -10.99
CA THR A 59 -1.03 -1.97 -11.24
C THR A 59 0.04 -0.99 -11.71
N ALA A 60 -0.28 -0.14 -12.69
CA ALA A 60 0.65 0.86 -13.19
C ALA A 60 1.09 1.85 -12.09
N ARG A 61 0.16 2.28 -11.23
CA ARG A 61 0.46 3.19 -10.13
C ARG A 61 1.40 2.55 -9.12
N ILE A 62 1.16 1.30 -8.72
CA ILE A 62 2.02 0.57 -7.78
C ILE A 62 3.40 0.35 -8.38
N ALA A 63 3.49 -0.06 -9.65
CA ALA A 63 4.77 -0.24 -10.35
C ALA A 63 5.61 1.05 -10.36
N PHE A 64 4.98 2.20 -10.68
CA PHE A 64 5.66 3.49 -10.65
C PHE A 64 6.16 3.87 -9.26
N MET A 65 5.34 3.66 -8.20
CA MET A 65 5.75 3.93 -6.82
C MET A 65 6.93 3.04 -6.40
N ASN A 66 6.92 1.76 -6.78
CA ASN A 66 8.03 0.84 -6.52
C ASN A 66 9.31 1.26 -7.26
N SER A 67 9.21 1.68 -8.52
CA SER A 67 10.35 2.20 -9.29
C SER A 67 10.94 3.47 -8.67
N SER A 68 10.09 4.46 -8.37
CA SER A 68 10.50 5.71 -7.72
C SER A 68 11.14 5.46 -6.35
N SER A 69 10.59 4.53 -5.56
CA SER A 69 11.14 4.19 -4.24
C SER A 69 12.55 3.61 -4.35
N ARG A 70 12.82 2.73 -5.31
CA ARG A 70 14.17 2.19 -5.57
C ARG A 70 15.14 3.30 -5.96
N GLY A 71 14.71 4.23 -6.82
CA GLY A 71 15.52 5.39 -7.21
C GLY A 71 15.88 6.28 -6.02
N ASN A 72 14.89 6.62 -5.18
CA ASN A 72 15.12 7.42 -3.98
C ASN A 72 16.13 6.77 -3.03
N ILE A 73 15.98 5.46 -2.78
CA ILE A 73 16.89 4.71 -1.91
C ILE A 73 18.31 4.69 -2.49
N ALA A 74 18.46 4.42 -3.79
CA ALA A 74 19.77 4.36 -4.44
C ALA A 74 20.53 5.69 -4.40
N LEU A 75 19.81 6.81 -4.41
CA LEU A 75 20.38 8.16 -4.37
C LEU A 75 20.52 8.75 -2.96
N GLY A 76 20.15 8.00 -1.91
CA GLY A 76 20.18 8.50 -0.53
C GLY A 76 19.19 9.64 -0.29
N ILE A 77 18.05 9.66 -1.01
CA ILE A 77 17.00 10.64 -0.82
C ILE A 77 16.17 10.24 0.41
N HIS A 78 16.06 11.17 1.36
CA HIS A 78 15.32 11.00 2.61
C HIS A 78 14.10 11.93 2.69
N SER A 79 13.23 11.64 3.65
CA SER A 79 12.10 12.51 4.01
C SER A 79 12.59 13.92 4.37
N GLN A 80 11.78 14.93 4.04
CA GLN A 80 12.00 16.32 4.43
C GLN A 80 11.47 16.63 5.84
N GLU A 81 10.97 15.63 6.56
CA GLU A 81 10.50 15.72 7.95
C GLU A 81 9.35 16.71 8.19
N PHE A 82 8.57 17.06 7.14
CA PHE A 82 7.41 17.96 7.30
C PHE A 82 6.38 17.46 8.31
N SER A 83 6.17 16.15 8.40
CA SER A 83 5.25 15.59 9.40
C SER A 83 5.71 15.92 10.83
N ALA A 84 7.02 15.83 11.09
CA ALA A 84 7.59 16.17 12.40
C ALA A 84 7.54 17.68 12.64
N ALA A 85 7.92 18.50 11.64
CA ALA A 85 7.88 19.96 11.73
C ALA A 85 6.46 20.50 12.00
N CYS A 86 5.44 19.88 11.41
CA CYS A 86 4.04 20.25 11.62
C CYS A 86 3.41 19.65 12.90
N GLY A 87 4.17 18.88 13.70
CA GLY A 87 3.66 18.26 14.92
C GLY A 87 2.52 17.25 14.68
N LEU A 88 2.49 16.62 13.51
CA LEU A 88 1.49 15.61 13.20
C LEU A 88 1.69 14.40 14.13
N LYS A 89 0.58 13.79 14.56
CA LYS A 89 0.64 12.54 15.34
C LYS A 89 1.48 11.49 14.59
N PRO A 90 2.06 10.50 15.26
CA PRO A 90 2.66 9.37 14.56
C PRO A 90 1.62 8.58 13.74
N LEU A 91 2.08 7.84 12.73
CA LEU A 91 1.26 6.81 12.11
C LEU A 91 0.96 5.70 13.13
N ALA A 92 -0.10 4.94 12.89
CA ALA A 92 -0.39 3.79 13.73
C ALA A 92 0.74 2.74 13.61
N THR A 93 1.04 2.02 14.70
CA THR A 93 2.07 0.98 14.68
C THR A 93 1.66 -0.15 13.74
N PRO A 94 2.57 -0.64 12.86
CA PRO A 94 2.28 -1.77 11.99
C PRO A 94 1.75 -2.97 12.78
N SER A 95 0.77 -3.67 12.21
CA SER A 95 0.34 -4.95 12.80
C SER A 95 1.49 -5.95 12.69
N ALA A 96 1.80 -6.68 13.77
CA ALA A 96 2.76 -7.78 13.69
C ALA A 96 2.36 -8.71 12.54
N VAL A 97 3.29 -8.95 11.62
CA VAL A 97 3.14 -9.96 10.58
C VAL A 97 3.17 -11.29 11.31
N SER A 98 2.05 -12.02 11.32
CA SER A 98 2.09 -13.41 11.78
C SER A 98 2.99 -14.14 10.79
N ALA A 99 4.12 -14.66 11.24
CA ALA A 99 4.93 -15.54 10.42
C ALA A 99 4.04 -16.72 10.00
N ALA A 100 3.86 -16.87 8.68
CA ALA A 100 3.29 -18.07 8.09
C ALA A 100 4.39 -19.13 7.97
#